data_AF-A0A1I8G6F2-F1
#
_entry.id   AF-A0A1I8G6F2-F1
#
_cell.length_a   1.000
_cell.length_b   1.000
_cell.length_c   1.000
_cell.angle_alpha   90.00
_cell.angle_beta   90.00
_cell.angle_gamma   90.00
#
_symmetry.space_group_name_H-M   'P 1'
#
loop_
_entity.id
_entity.type
_entity.pdbx_description
1 polymer ?
#
loop_
_entity_poly.entity_id
_entity_poly.type
_entity_poly.pdbx_seq_one_letter_code
_entity_poly.pdbx_strand_id
1 'polypeptide(L)'
;MTLGSSGSSGGAELQQQVSASKRSWDINDSKLPLPDRHDSFQLWPNGHCRYAYCQDSDEAKRHTSGWAMRNTNNHNVSILKKSCLGVLVCSRGCLAPTGNPLALRPAICDKARRKQCGERRLLLLHS
;
A
#
# COMPACT_ATOMS: atom_id res chain seq x y z
N MET A 1 -49.81 -21.33 -11.13
CA MET A 1 -48.99 -20.11 -10.94
C MET A 1 -48.46 -20.14 -9.51
N THR A 2 -47.24 -20.62 -9.32
CA THR A 2 -46.50 -20.51 -8.05
C THR A 2 -45.06 -20.14 -8.41
N LEU A 3 -44.66 -18.94 -7.97
CA LEU A 3 -43.35 -18.32 -8.17
C LEU A 3 -42.45 -18.61 -6.96
N GLY A 4 -41.13 -18.52 -7.16
CA GLY A 4 -40.09 -18.36 -6.12
C GLY A 4 -39.17 -19.58 -6.04
N SER A 5 -38.01 -19.65 -6.72
CA SER A 5 -36.77 -18.85 -6.60
C SER A 5 -35.99 -19.08 -5.30
N SER A 6 -34.80 -19.66 -5.45
CA SER A 6 -33.49 -19.09 -5.08
C SER A 6 -32.59 -20.05 -4.30
N GLY A 7 -31.50 -20.44 -4.95
CA GLY A 7 -30.36 -21.11 -4.31
C GLY A 7 -29.51 -20.12 -3.51
N SER A 8 -29.14 -20.51 -2.30
CA SER A 8 -28.17 -19.80 -1.47
C SER A 8 -26.78 -20.42 -1.65
N SER A 9 -25.96 -19.80 -2.49
CA SER A 9 -24.50 -19.94 -2.44
C SER A 9 -23.96 -18.80 -1.57
N GLY A 10 -23.90 -19.03 -0.26
CA GLY A 10 -23.25 -18.12 0.68
C GLY A 10 -21.74 -18.32 0.64
N GLY A 11 -21.05 -17.60 -0.24
CA GLY A 11 -19.60 -17.46 -0.17
C GLY A 11 -19.25 -16.63 1.07
N ALA A 12 -18.55 -17.24 2.02
CA ALA A 12 -18.01 -16.56 3.19
C ALA A 12 -16.88 -15.62 2.74
N GLU A 13 -17.20 -14.36 2.52
CA GLU A 13 -16.23 -13.28 2.37
C GLU A 13 -15.59 -13.03 3.75
N LEU A 14 -14.40 -13.58 3.95
CA LEU A 14 -13.51 -13.23 5.05
C LEU A 14 -13.06 -11.77 4.85
N GLN A 15 -13.89 -10.83 5.28
CA GLN A 15 -13.45 -9.47 5.55
C GLN A 15 -12.50 -9.53 6.75
N GLN A 16 -11.20 -9.60 6.46
CA GLN A 16 -10.14 -9.35 7.41
C GLN A 16 -10.33 -7.93 7.94
N GLN A 17 -10.99 -7.83 9.09
CA GLN A 17 -11.24 -6.62 9.84
C GLN A 17 -9.90 -6.05 10.33
N VAL A 18 -9.26 -5.18 9.53
CA VAL A 18 -8.09 -4.42 9.96
C VAL A 18 -8.59 -3.36 10.94
N SER A 19 -8.46 -3.66 12.24
CA SER A 19 -8.63 -2.70 13.31
C SER A 19 -7.50 -1.66 13.23
N ALA A 20 -7.64 -0.68 12.34
CA ALA A 20 -6.86 0.53 12.40
C ALA A 20 -7.28 1.27 13.68
N SER A 21 -6.59 1.00 14.79
CA SER A 21 -6.74 1.77 16.01
C SER A 21 -6.65 3.26 15.65
N LYS A 22 -7.75 3.99 15.79
CA LYS A 22 -7.78 5.45 15.63
C LYS A 22 -6.87 6.05 16.70
N ARG A 23 -5.58 6.18 16.39
CA ARG A 23 -4.63 6.92 17.23
C ARG A 23 -5.07 8.38 17.23
N SER A 24 -5.16 8.99 18.40
CA SER A 24 -5.64 10.36 18.57
C SER A 24 -4.65 11.42 18.09
N TRP A 25 -3.38 11.05 17.88
CA TRP A 25 -2.33 11.95 17.41
C TRP A 25 -2.23 12.00 15.88
N ASP A 26 -1.74 13.13 15.39
CA ASP A 26 -1.39 13.37 13.99
C ASP A 26 0.10 13.71 13.83
N ILE A 27 0.68 13.36 12.68
CA ILE A 27 2.10 13.60 12.40
C ILE A 27 2.46 15.09 12.37
N ASN A 28 1.47 15.95 12.18
CA ASN A 28 1.65 17.41 12.15
C ASN A 28 1.50 18.05 13.55
N ASP A 29 1.20 17.28 14.59
CA ASP A 29 1.08 17.81 15.95
C ASP A 29 2.42 18.38 16.42
N SER A 30 2.39 19.54 17.09
CA SER A 30 3.61 20.20 17.59
C SER A 30 4.38 19.33 18.60
N LYS A 31 3.70 18.39 19.25
CA LYS A 31 4.29 17.39 20.14
C LYS A 31 3.60 16.05 19.89
N LEU A 32 4.40 15.05 19.49
CA LEU A 32 3.92 13.68 19.39
C LEU A 32 3.94 13.01 20.78
N PRO A 33 2.92 12.21 21.12
CA PRO A 33 2.95 11.45 22.36
C PRO A 33 4.07 10.41 22.31
N LEU A 34 4.73 10.17 23.45
CA LEU A 34 5.59 9.00 23.57
C LEU A 34 4.70 7.75 23.58
N PRO A 35 4.94 6.78 22.70
CA PRO A 35 4.15 5.55 22.69
C PRO A 35 4.52 4.69 23.90
N ASP A 36 3.52 4.22 24.66
CA ASP A 36 3.74 3.24 25.75
C ASP A 36 4.35 1.93 25.22
N ARG A 37 4.04 1.59 23.96
CA ARG A 37 4.56 0.42 23.26
C ARG A 37 4.77 0.72 21.78
N HIS A 38 5.88 0.22 21.24
CA HIS A 38 6.19 0.29 19.82
C HIS A 38 5.46 -0.80 19.02
N ASP A 39 5.04 -0.46 17.81
CA ASP A 39 4.45 -1.40 16.87
C ASP A 39 5.52 -2.27 16.20
N SER A 40 5.14 -3.49 15.83
CA SER A 40 5.93 -4.28 14.88
C SER A 40 5.94 -3.61 13.51
N PHE A 41 7.08 -3.67 12.84
CA PHE A 41 7.25 -3.05 11.53
C PHE A 41 6.24 -3.60 10.51
N GLN A 42 5.53 -2.71 9.82
CA GLN A 42 4.55 -3.08 8.79
C GLN A 42 5.13 -2.81 7.40
N LEU A 43 5.37 -3.88 6.65
CA LEU A 43 5.90 -3.78 5.29
C LEU A 43 4.83 -3.28 4.30
N TRP A 44 3.57 -3.64 4.51
CA TRP A 44 2.44 -3.35 3.62
C TRP A 44 1.35 -2.54 4.32
N PRO A 45 1.66 -1.32 4.80
CA PRO A 45 0.64 -0.48 5.41
C PRO A 45 -0.46 -0.18 4.38
N ASN A 46 -1.72 -0.34 4.76
CA ASN A 46 -2.87 -0.11 3.89
C ASN A 46 -3.94 0.72 4.63
N GLY A 47 -4.66 1.55 3.87
CA GLY A 47 -5.66 2.47 4.41
C GLY A 47 -5.05 3.55 5.29
N HIS A 48 -5.90 4.13 6.15
CA HIS A 48 -5.50 5.17 7.09
C HIS A 48 -4.95 4.57 8.39
N CYS A 49 -3.72 4.06 8.32
CA CYS A 49 -3.02 3.46 9.45
C CYS A 49 -1.92 4.39 10.00
N ARG A 50 -1.70 4.33 11.31
CA ARG A 50 -0.63 5.07 12.02
C ARG A 50 0.14 4.09 12.90
N TYR A 51 1.46 4.14 12.81
CA TYR A 51 2.37 3.28 13.57
C TYR A 51 3.45 4.15 14.23
N ALA A 52 3.93 3.70 15.39
CA ALA A 52 5.06 4.24 16.12
C ALA A 52 6.08 3.13 16.29
N TYR A 53 7.18 3.22 15.55
CA TYR A 53 8.22 2.20 15.52
C TYR A 53 9.34 2.52 16.51
N CYS A 54 9.98 1.47 17.02
CA CYS A 54 11.16 1.62 17.86
C CYS A 54 12.30 2.25 17.06
N GLN A 55 13.05 3.14 17.71
CA GLN A 55 14.25 3.75 17.13
C GLN A 55 15.34 2.73 16.78
N ASP A 56 15.24 1.47 17.20
CA ASP A 56 16.21 0.43 16.87
C ASP A 56 15.79 -0.40 15.64
N SER A 57 14.59 -0.20 15.09
CA SER A 57 14.17 -0.88 13.86
C SER A 57 14.85 -0.26 12.63
N ASP A 58 15.74 -1.03 12.02
CA ASP A 58 16.44 -0.65 10.80
C ASP A 58 15.50 -0.40 9.61
N GLU A 59 14.44 -1.20 9.48
CA GLU A 59 13.44 -1.05 8.41
C GLU A 59 12.66 0.26 8.57
N ALA A 60 12.33 0.64 9.81
CA ALA A 60 11.69 1.91 10.12
C ALA A 60 12.61 3.10 9.83
N LYS A 61 13.90 3.02 10.21
CA LYS A 61 14.91 4.04 9.91
C LYS A 61 15.12 4.25 8.42
N ARG A 62 15.19 3.16 7.65
CA ARG A 62 15.32 3.19 6.19
C ARG A 62 14.01 3.60 5.51
N HIS A 63 12.92 3.68 6.27
CA HIS A 63 11.58 3.95 5.79
C HIS A 63 11.15 3.02 4.65
N THR A 64 11.52 1.75 4.78
CA THR A 64 11.24 0.71 3.79
C THR A 64 9.73 0.51 3.65
N SER A 65 9.29 0.12 2.46
CA SER A 65 7.90 -0.24 2.20
C SER A 65 7.83 -1.29 1.11
N GLY A 66 6.95 -2.26 1.32
CA GLY A 66 6.53 -3.22 0.31
C GLY A 66 5.83 -2.53 -0.85
N TRP A 67 5.19 -1.38 -0.65
CA TRP A 67 4.65 -0.57 -1.74
C TRP A 67 5.75 0.16 -2.51
N ALA A 68 5.51 0.45 -3.79
CA ALA A 68 6.41 1.27 -4.59
C ALA A 68 6.20 2.75 -4.24
N MET A 69 6.97 3.24 -3.26
CA MET A 69 6.79 4.58 -2.71
C MET A 69 7.81 5.55 -3.30
N ARG A 70 7.35 6.74 -3.71
CA ARG A 70 8.19 7.85 -4.19
C ARG A 70 8.19 9.00 -3.19
N ASN A 71 9.35 9.60 -2.93
CA ASN A 71 9.45 10.83 -2.15
C ASN A 71 8.70 11.97 -2.83
N THR A 72 7.95 12.73 -2.04
CA THR A 72 7.30 13.97 -2.46
C THR A 72 7.75 15.10 -1.56
N ASN A 73 8.03 16.26 -2.17
CA ASN A 73 8.33 17.47 -1.40
C ASN A 73 7.06 17.96 -0.68
N ASN A 74 7.14 18.09 0.64
CA ASN A 74 6.09 18.63 1.51
C ASN A 74 6.50 19.96 2.17
N HIS A 75 7.67 20.51 1.82
CA HIS A 75 8.29 21.70 2.39
C HIS A 75 8.52 21.66 3.92
N ASN A 76 8.46 20.48 4.53
CA ASN A 76 8.75 20.28 5.95
C ASN A 76 9.84 19.22 6.12
N VAL A 77 11.06 19.65 6.44
CA VAL A 77 12.23 18.78 6.55
C VAL A 77 12.13 17.75 7.69
N SER A 78 11.27 17.98 8.69
CA SER A 78 11.06 17.00 9.77
C SER A 78 10.14 15.85 9.38
N ILE A 79 9.40 15.98 8.27
CA ILE A 79 8.46 14.96 7.80
C ILE A 79 8.92 14.43 6.45
N LEU A 80 9.23 13.13 6.39
CA LEU A 80 9.47 12.46 5.12
C LEU A 80 8.13 12.03 4.48
N LYS A 81 7.63 12.79 3.50
CA LYS A 81 6.43 12.41 2.75
C LYS A 81 6.76 11.52 1.56
N LYS A 82 6.02 10.40 1.42
CA LYS A 82 6.11 9.51 0.26
C LYS A 82 4.70 9.20 -0.26
N SER A 83 4.54 9.08 -1.57
CA SER A 83 3.29 8.68 -2.22
C SER A 83 3.46 7.33 -2.93
N CYS A 84 2.42 6.50 -2.88
CA CYS A 84 2.41 5.23 -3.60
C CYS A 84 2.34 5.51 -5.12
N LEU A 85 3.15 4.79 -5.88
CA LEU A 85 3.12 4.82 -7.34
C LEU A 85 2.09 3.84 -7.92
N GLY A 86 1.55 2.93 -7.11
CA GLY A 86 0.65 1.87 -7.56
C GLY A 86 1.36 0.61 -8.03
N VAL A 87 0.74 -0.12 -8.93
CA VAL A 87 1.23 -1.38 -9.52
C VAL A 87 1.06 -1.36 -11.04
N LEU A 88 2.01 -1.97 -11.75
CA LEU A 88 1.90 -2.14 -13.20
C LEU A 88 1.25 -3.47 -13.53
N VAL A 89 0.22 -3.46 -14.38
CA VAL A 89 -0.44 -4.67 -14.88
C VAL A 89 -0.40 -4.76 -16.39
N CYS A 90 -0.48 -5.96 -16.95
CA CYS A 90 -0.58 -6.12 -18.40
C CYS A 90 -1.95 -5.61 -18.90
N SER A 91 -1.94 -4.66 -19.84
CA SER A 91 -3.14 -4.11 -20.49
C SER A 91 -4.02 -5.18 -21.18
N ARG A 92 -3.42 -6.30 -21.58
CA ARG A 92 -4.08 -7.43 -22.24
C ARG A 92 -4.51 -8.55 -21.27
N GLY A 93 -4.41 -8.32 -19.95
CA GLY A 93 -4.77 -9.33 -18.95
C GLY A 93 -3.83 -10.54 -18.91
N CYS A 94 -2.55 -10.35 -19.23
CA CYS A 94 -1.56 -11.43 -19.20
C CYS A 94 -1.48 -12.07 -17.80
N LEU A 95 -1.27 -13.39 -17.75
CA LEU A 95 -1.04 -14.13 -16.52
C LEU A 95 0.45 -14.41 -16.33
N ALA A 96 0.89 -14.43 -15.07
CA ALA A 96 2.18 -14.96 -14.67
C ALA A 96 2.20 -16.49 -14.82
N PRO A 97 3.38 -17.15 -14.82
CA PRO A 97 3.46 -18.62 -14.86
C PRO A 97 2.70 -19.33 -13.72
N THR A 98 2.44 -18.62 -12.63
CA THR A 98 1.66 -19.09 -11.48
C THR A 98 0.14 -19.02 -11.69
N GLY A 99 -0.33 -18.49 -12.83
CA GLY A 99 -1.77 -18.33 -13.15
C GLY A 99 -2.40 -17.03 -12.64
N ASN A 100 -1.70 -16.23 -11.83
CA ASN A 100 -2.20 -14.95 -11.34
C ASN A 100 -2.00 -13.82 -12.37
N PRO A 101 -2.80 -12.73 -12.33
CA PRO A 101 -2.56 -11.55 -13.17
C PRO A 101 -1.12 -11.05 -13.04
N LEU A 102 -0.49 -10.74 -14.17
CA LEU A 102 0.86 -10.19 -14.18
C LEU A 102 0.87 -8.81 -13.50
N ALA A 103 1.48 -8.75 -12.33
CA ALA A 103 1.68 -7.53 -11.56
C ALA A 103 3.19 -7.26 -11.37
N LEU A 104 3.62 -6.05 -11.71
CA LEU A 104 5.02 -5.63 -11.63
C LEU A 104 5.16 -4.39 -10.74
N ARG A 105 6.24 -4.36 -9.95
CA ARG A 105 6.62 -3.19 -9.16
C ARG A 105 7.04 -2.04 -10.09
N PRO A 106 6.41 -0.85 -10.01
CA PRO A 106 6.85 0.31 -10.78
C PRO A 106 8.25 0.75 -10.36
N ALA A 107 9.08 1.15 -11.33
CA ALA A 107 10.34 1.80 -11.06
C ALA A 107 10.11 3.15 -10.37
N ILE A 108 10.90 3.44 -9.32
CA ILE A 108 10.76 4.69 -8.56
C ILE A 108 11.21 5.90 -9.40
N CYS A 109 12.29 5.75 -10.18
CA CYS A 109 12.77 6.80 -11.08
C CYS A 109 11.79 7.02 -12.24
N ASP A 110 11.41 8.28 -12.49
CA ASP A 110 10.46 8.63 -13.55
C ASP A 110 10.95 8.27 -14.96
N LYS A 111 12.24 8.44 -15.23
CA LYS A 111 12.83 8.08 -16.53
C LYS A 111 12.78 6.56 -16.74
N ALA A 112 13.11 5.78 -15.71
CA ALA A 112 13.05 4.32 -15.79
C ALA A 112 11.60 3.81 -15.88
N ARG A 113 10.67 4.42 -15.14
CA ARG A 113 9.25 4.06 -15.18
C ARG A 113 8.62 4.32 -16.54
N ARG A 114 8.92 5.47 -17.17
CA ARG A 114 8.47 5.74 -18.54
C ARG A 114 8.95 4.69 -19.53
N LYS A 115 10.22 4.26 -19.42
CA LYS A 115 10.73 3.13 -20.22
C LYS A 115 9.99 1.83 -19.90
N GLN A 116 9.77 1.53 -18.62
CA GLN A 116 9.06 0.33 -18.17
C GLN A 116 7.63 0.24 -18.74
N CYS A 117 6.90 1.36 -18.78
CA CYS A 117 5.53 1.42 -19.34
C CYS A 117 5.48 1.54 -20.88
N GLY A 118 6.53 2.06 -21.52
CA GLY A 118 6.58 2.22 -22.98
C GLY A 118 7.04 0.95 -23.71
N GLU A 119 8.03 0.26 -23.16
CA GLU A 119 8.58 -1.00 -23.73
C GLU A 119 7.62 -2.17 -23.57
N ARG A 120 6.79 -2.14 -22.52
CA ARG A 120 5.87 -3.21 -22.18
C ARG A 120 4.48 -2.60 -22.15
N ARG A 121 3.49 -3.22 -22.81
CA ARG A 121 2.09 -2.77 -22.83
C ARG A 121 1.44 -2.89 -21.44
N LEU A 122 1.91 -2.09 -20.49
CA LEU A 122 1.53 -2.10 -19.07
C LEU A 122 0.68 -0.87 -18.75
N LEU A 123 -0.29 -1.05 -17.87
CA LEU A 123 -1.11 0.02 -17.29
C LEU A 123 -0.70 0.22 -15.83
N LEU A 124 -0.67 1.47 -15.40
CA LEU A 124 -0.45 1.81 -14.00
C LEU A 124 -1.78 1.87 -13.28
N LEU A 125 -1.99 0.97 -12.32
CA LEU A 125 -3.13 0.99 -11.41
C LEU A 125 -2.70 1.62 -10.10
N HIS A 126 -3.49 2.57 -9.62
CA HIS A 126 -3.34 3.13 -8.27
C HIS A 126 -4.28 2.38 -7.33
N SER A 127 -3.83 2.16 -6.09
CA SER A 127 -4.69 1.67 -5.00
C SER A 127 -5.55 2.77 -4.42
#